data_AF-A0A1I2N3V5-F1
#
_entry.id   AF-A0A1I2N3V5-F1
#
_cell.length_a   1.000
_cell.length_b   1.000
_cell.length_c   1.000
_cell.angle_alpha   90.00
_cell.angle_beta   90.00
_cell.angle_gamma   90.00
#
_symmetry.space_group_name_H-M   'P 1'
#
loop_
_entity.id
_entity.type
_entity.pdbx_description
1 polymer ?
#
loop_
_entity_poly.entity_id
_entity_poly.type
_entity_poly.pdbx_seq_one_letter_code
_entity_poly.pdbx_strand_id
1 'polypeptide(L)'
;MIMGVSAIILAAKEYFFLASIMVIIGAVFDRYDGIVARKLNVVSKLGKEMDSLADLITFGLAPSIIALLFPLSSFKISGYIISIIFITCGWYRLSRYNVSHMSNVYTGLPITIAGCLLAVSLIYQSEYNVHPHSTAFMMLVFSYLMVSQHKIKKI
;
A
#
# COMPACT_ATOMS: atom_id res chain seq x y z
N MET A 1 8.32 -6.81 3.61
CA MET A 1 7.86 -8.11 3.05
C MET A 1 7.29 -9.08 4.09
N ILE A 2 8.06 -9.51 5.11
CA ILE A 2 7.59 -10.50 6.11
C ILE A 2 6.27 -10.06 6.76
N MET A 3 6.20 -8.79 7.19
CA MET A 3 4.98 -8.23 7.78
C MET A 3 3.80 -8.23 6.81
N GLY A 4 4.01 -7.85 5.55
CA GLY A 4 2.99 -7.88 4.49
C GLY A 4 2.43 -9.29 4.23
N VAL A 5 3.30 -10.31 4.14
CA VAL A 5 2.86 -11.70 3.98
C VAL A 5 2.12 -12.20 5.21
N SER A 6 2.62 -11.87 6.41
CA SER A 6 1.93 -12.23 7.66
C SER A 6 0.53 -11.60 7.76
N ALA A 7 0.37 -10.36 7.29
CA ALA A 7 -0.91 -9.67 7.22
C ALA A 7 -1.90 -10.43 6.33
N ILE A 8 -1.45 -10.89 5.14
CA ILE A 8 -2.29 -11.68 4.22
C ILE A 8 -2.71 -13.01 4.87
N ILE A 9 -1.79 -13.71 5.54
CA ILE A 9 -2.08 -14.97 6.23
C ILE A 9 -3.09 -14.76 7.36
N LEU A 10 -2.95 -13.68 8.14
CA LEU A 10 -3.89 -13.33 9.20
C LEU A 10 -5.27 -12.96 8.65
N ALA A 11 -5.31 -12.22 7.54
CA ALA A 11 -6.54 -11.87 6.85
C ALA A 11 -7.29 -13.11 6.35
N ALA A 12 -6.57 -14.10 5.81
CA ALA A 12 -7.13 -15.38 5.38
C ALA A 12 -7.72 -16.20 6.55
N LYS A 13 -7.29 -15.93 7.78
CA LYS A 13 -7.84 -16.49 9.02
C LYS A 13 -8.88 -15.58 9.68
N GLU A 14 -9.36 -14.57 8.97
CA GLU A 14 -10.35 -13.58 9.43
C GLU A 14 -9.89 -12.67 10.59
N TYR A 15 -8.59 -12.67 10.93
CA TYR A 15 -8.01 -11.76 11.92
C TYR A 15 -7.71 -10.38 11.30
N PHE A 16 -8.74 -9.68 10.82
CA PHE A 16 -8.60 -8.44 10.02
C PHE A 16 -7.98 -7.26 10.78
N PHE A 17 -8.29 -7.10 12.07
CA PHE A 17 -7.69 -6.08 12.92
C PHE A 17 -6.17 -6.26 13.01
N LEU A 18 -5.73 -7.48 13.38
CA LEU A 18 -4.31 -7.79 13.51
C LEU A 18 -3.58 -7.76 12.17
N ALA A 19 -4.23 -8.22 11.10
CA ALA A 19 -3.71 -8.13 9.73
C ALA A 19 -3.42 -6.67 9.34
N SER A 20 -4.34 -5.75 9.61
CA SER A 20 -4.18 -4.33 9.32
C SER A 20 -3.06 -3.70 10.17
N ILE A 21 -2.92 -4.10 11.43
CA ILE A 21 -1.80 -3.67 12.29
C ILE A 21 -0.45 -4.11 11.71
N MET A 22 -0.36 -5.33 11.17
CA MET A 22 0.89 -5.83 10.56
C MET A 22 1.32 -4.97 9.36
N VAL A 23 0.38 -4.42 8.59
CA VAL A 23 0.69 -3.47 7.50
C VAL A 23 1.32 -2.19 8.06
N ILE A 24 0.77 -1.64 9.15
CA ILE A 24 1.30 -0.43 9.80
C ILE A 24 2.69 -0.69 10.38
N ILE A 25 2.88 -1.83 11.05
CA ILE A 25 4.18 -2.26 11.57
C ILE A 25 5.19 -2.39 10.42
N GLY A 26 4.76 -2.92 9.27
CA GLY A 26 5.57 -2.99 8.05
C GLY A 26 6.09 -1.62 7.60
N ALA A 27 5.29 -0.55 7.70
CA ALA A 27 5.70 0.82 7.37
C ALA A 27 6.77 1.38 8.31
N VAL A 28 6.70 1.00 9.59
CA VAL A 28 7.71 1.40 10.57
C VAL A 28 9.05 0.74 10.22
N PHE A 29 9.05 -0.56 9.95
CA PHE A 29 10.28 -1.29 9.57
C PHE A 29 10.89 -0.81 8.25
N ASP A 30 10.06 -0.58 7.23
CA ASP A 30 10.52 -0.03 5.94
C ASP A 30 11.31 1.28 6.11
N ARG A 31 10.79 2.17 6.96
CA ARG A 31 11.47 3.43 7.28
C ARG A 31 12.80 3.22 7.99
N TYR A 32 12.92 2.22 8.86
CA TYR A 32 14.17 1.91 9.56
C TYR A 32 15.21 1.26 8.63
N ASP A 33 14.80 0.31 7.79
CA ASP A 33 15.68 -0.38 6.83
C ASP A 33 16.34 0.62 5.87
N GLY A 34 15.55 1.57 5.37
CA GLY A 34 16.07 2.65 4.52
C GLY A 34 17.02 3.61 5.25
N ILE A 35 16.92 3.78 6.57
CA ILE A 35 17.87 4.61 7.35
C ILE A 35 19.17 3.84 7.58
N VAL A 36 19.10 2.56 7.93
CA VAL A 36 20.26 1.71 8.21
C VAL A 36 21.09 1.50 6.95
N ALA A 37 20.46 1.19 5.82
CA ALA A 37 21.15 0.99 4.54
C ALA A 37 21.91 2.25 4.09
N ARG A 38 21.33 3.44 4.29
CA ARG A 38 21.99 4.72 4.01
C ARG A 38 23.16 5.01 4.93
N LYS A 39 23.06 4.67 6.23
CA LYS A 39 24.15 4.85 7.19
C LYS A 39 25.34 3.92 6.90
N LEU A 40 25.08 2.73 6.37
CA LEU A 40 26.12 1.74 6.08
C LEU A 40 26.73 1.89 4.68
N ASN A 41 26.23 2.81 3.84
CA ASN A 41 26.63 2.99 2.43
C ASN A 41 26.54 1.70 1.57
N VAL A 42 25.74 0.72 1.99
CA VAL A 42 25.51 -0.53 1.25
C VAL A 42 24.22 -0.41 0.45
N VAL A 43 24.26 0.39 -0.63
CA VAL A 43 23.10 0.57 -1.52
C VAL A 43 23.36 -0.19 -2.82
N SER A 44 22.70 -1.33 -3.01
CA SER A 44 22.81 -2.14 -4.23
C SER A 44 21.59 -1.95 -5.14
N LYS A 45 21.79 -2.06 -6.46
CA LYS A 45 20.69 -1.98 -7.44
C LYS A 45 19.64 -3.07 -7.20
N LEU A 46 20.10 -4.28 -6.87
CA LEU A 46 19.23 -5.40 -6.55
C LEU A 46 18.41 -5.15 -5.27
N GLY A 47 19.03 -4.58 -4.23
CA GLY A 47 18.34 -4.22 -2.99
C GLY A 47 17.22 -3.20 -3.23
N LYS A 48 17.44 -2.20 -4.10
CA LYS A 48 16.40 -1.23 -4.46
C LYS A 48 15.18 -1.86 -5.14
N GLU A 49 15.38 -2.83 -6.04
CA GLU A 49 14.27 -3.54 -6.68
C GLU A 49 13.55 -4.47 -5.69
N MET A 50 14.29 -5.14 -4.81
CA MET A 50 13.70 -5.97 -3.75
C MET A 50 12.84 -5.14 -2.77
N ASP A 51 13.31 -3.96 -2.42
CA ASP A 51 12.57 -2.98 -1.60
C ASP A 51 11.25 -2.58 -2.26
N SER A 52 11.29 -2.25 -3.55
CA SER A 52 10.10 -1.90 -4.33
C SER A 52 9.07 -3.03 -4.41
N LEU A 53 9.52 -4.29 -4.54
CA LEU A 53 8.65 -5.46 -4.50
C LEU A 53 8.07 -5.71 -3.10
N ALA A 54 8.89 -5.52 -2.06
CA ALA A 54 8.46 -5.63 -0.67
C ALA A 54 7.39 -4.58 -0.32
N ASP A 55 7.54 -3.36 -0.82
CA ASP A 55 6.57 -2.27 -0.73
C ASP A 55 5.25 -2.60 -1.41
N LEU A 56 5.31 -3.14 -2.63
CA LEU A 56 4.12 -3.55 -3.37
C LEU A 56 3.32 -4.60 -2.59
N ILE A 57 4.00 -5.58 -2.00
CA ILE A 57 3.33 -6.64 -1.22
C ILE A 57 2.76 -6.06 0.07
N THR A 58 3.55 -5.24 0.79
CA THR A 58 3.18 -4.77 2.14
C THR A 58 2.11 -3.69 2.09
N PHE A 59 2.18 -2.74 1.16
CA PHE A 59 1.28 -1.58 1.09
C PHE A 59 0.30 -1.60 -0.07
N GLY A 60 0.54 -2.42 -1.09
CA GLY A 60 -0.40 -2.64 -2.19
C GLY A 60 -1.28 -3.86 -1.94
N LEU A 61 -0.65 -5.03 -1.97
CA LEU A 61 -1.33 -6.33 -1.99
C LEU A 61 -2.02 -6.66 -0.65
N ALA A 62 -1.30 -6.59 0.46
CA ALA A 62 -1.83 -6.95 1.77
C ALA A 62 -3.10 -6.15 2.16
N PRO A 63 -3.09 -4.80 2.17
CA PRO A 63 -4.28 -4.02 2.50
C PRO A 63 -5.42 -4.23 1.49
N SER A 64 -5.12 -4.47 0.20
CA SER A 64 -6.15 -4.78 -0.80
C SER A 64 -6.84 -6.12 -0.55
N ILE A 65 -6.08 -7.15 -0.17
CA ILE A 65 -6.64 -8.47 0.17
C ILE A 65 -7.47 -8.38 1.45
N ILE A 66 -6.99 -7.67 2.48
CA ILE A 66 -7.78 -7.45 3.69
C ILE A 66 -9.10 -6.74 3.34
N ALA A 67 -9.05 -5.69 2.51
CA ALA A 67 -10.24 -5.00 2.05
C ALA A 67 -11.21 -5.92 1.30
N LEU A 68 -10.69 -6.77 0.39
CA LEU A 68 -11.47 -7.74 -0.37
C LEU A 68 -12.21 -8.76 0.51
N LEU A 69 -11.50 -9.31 1.50
CA LEU A 69 -12.02 -10.36 2.38
C LEU A 69 -12.97 -9.82 3.47
N PHE A 70 -12.80 -8.55 3.86
CA PHE A 70 -13.58 -7.96 4.95
C PHE A 70 -14.68 -7.01 4.44
N PRO A 71 -14.48 -5.69 4.26
CA PRO A 71 -15.56 -4.79 3.88
C PRO A 71 -16.07 -5.03 2.45
N LEU A 72 -15.19 -5.41 1.50
CA LEU A 72 -15.59 -5.55 0.10
C LEU A 72 -16.22 -6.91 -0.22
N SER A 73 -16.33 -7.82 0.75
CA SER A 73 -16.91 -9.16 0.56
C SER A 73 -18.34 -9.10 -0.01
N SER A 74 -19.14 -8.13 0.43
CA SER A 74 -20.51 -7.87 -0.05
C SER A 74 -20.59 -7.44 -1.53
N PHE A 75 -19.52 -6.90 -2.09
CA PHE A 75 -19.49 -6.37 -3.46
C PHE A 75 -19.18 -7.46 -4.52
N LYS A 76 -18.81 -8.67 -4.10
CA LYS A 76 -18.50 -9.79 -5.00
C LYS A 76 -17.47 -9.37 -6.08
N ILE A 77 -17.89 -9.35 -7.35
CA ILE A 77 -17.04 -9.07 -8.50
C ILE A 77 -16.51 -7.63 -8.50
N SER A 78 -17.30 -6.64 -8.07
CA SER A 78 -16.81 -5.26 -8.06
C SER A 78 -15.75 -5.04 -7.00
N GLY A 79 -15.84 -5.71 -5.85
CA GLY A 79 -14.79 -5.68 -4.82
C GLY A 79 -13.46 -6.24 -5.33
N TYR A 80 -13.52 -7.33 -6.10
CA TYR A 80 -12.36 -7.93 -6.77
C TYR A 80 -11.72 -6.97 -7.78
N ILE A 81 -12.52 -6.33 -8.63
CA ILE A 81 -12.04 -5.36 -9.63
C ILE A 81 -11.35 -4.16 -8.94
N ILE A 82 -11.96 -3.61 -7.89
CA ILE A 82 -11.39 -2.48 -7.14
C ILE A 82 -10.03 -2.85 -6.54
N SER A 83 -9.92 -4.06 -6.01
CA SER A 83 -8.66 -4.57 -5.43
C SER A 83 -7.56 -4.69 -6.48
N ILE A 84 -7.89 -5.20 -7.68
CA ILE A 84 -6.94 -5.25 -8.81
C ILE A 84 -6.50 -3.86 -9.23
N ILE A 85 -7.44 -2.91 -9.34
CA ILE A 85 -7.12 -1.52 -9.72
C ILE A 85 -6.12 -0.93 -8.73
N PHE A 86 -6.34 -1.09 -7.43
CA PHE A 86 -5.43 -0.57 -6.41
C PHE A 86 -4.02 -1.16 -6.53
N ILE A 87 -3.90 -2.48 -6.67
CA ILE A 87 -2.62 -3.18 -6.80
C ILE A 87 -1.89 -2.76 -8.08
N THR A 88 -2.59 -2.70 -9.21
CA THR A 88 -2.00 -2.34 -10.52
C THR A 88 -1.56 -0.88 -10.57
N CYS A 89 -2.34 0.04 -9.99
CA CYS A 89 -1.93 1.44 -9.82
C CYS A 89 -0.68 1.58 -8.94
N GLY A 90 -0.63 0.83 -7.83
CA GLY A 90 0.56 0.77 -6.96
C GLY A 90 1.79 0.25 -7.69
N TRP A 91 1.65 -0.84 -8.46
CA TRP A 91 2.72 -1.43 -9.25
C TRP A 91 3.23 -0.48 -10.34
N TYR A 92 2.33 0.15 -11.10
CA TYR A 92 2.70 1.15 -12.11
C TYR A 92 3.47 2.31 -11.49
N ARG A 93 3.04 2.80 -10.32
CA ARG A 93 3.70 3.89 -9.60
C ARG A 93 5.14 3.53 -9.18
N LEU A 94 5.34 2.35 -8.60
CA LEU A 94 6.67 1.85 -8.20
C LEU A 94 7.58 1.66 -9.43
N SER A 95 7.05 1.06 -10.50
CA SER A 95 7.80 0.85 -11.75
C SER A 95 8.25 2.18 -12.36
N ARG A 96 7.37 3.19 -12.36
CA ARG A 96 7.71 4.54 -12.81
C ARG A 96 8.79 5.18 -11.94
N TYR A 97 8.73 5.02 -10.62
CA TYR A 97 9.74 5.53 -9.69
C TYR A 97 11.12 4.86 -9.90
N ASN A 98 11.15 3.57 -10.25
CA ASN A 98 12.42 2.87 -10.49
C ASN A 98 13.08 3.27 -11.82
N VAL A 99 12.29 3.53 -12.88
CA VAL A 99 12.79 3.90 -14.21
C VAL A 99 13.09 5.40 -14.35
N SER A 100 12.37 6.26 -13.63
CA SER A 100 12.58 7.72 -13.74
C SER A 100 13.84 8.18 -12.98
N HIS A 101 14.95 8.30 -13.70
CA HIS A 101 16.19 8.94 -13.22
C HIS A 101 16.08 10.48 -13.03
N MET A 102 14.87 11.04 -12.95
CA MET A 102 14.64 12.48 -13.08
C MET A 102 14.68 13.20 -11.72
N SER A 103 15.67 14.08 -11.65
CA SER A 103 15.91 15.12 -10.66
C SER A 103 14.67 15.96 -10.32
N ASN A 104 14.48 16.18 -9.02
CA ASN A 104 13.79 17.34 -8.41
C ASN A 104 12.27 17.49 -8.48
N VAL A 105 11.47 16.51 -8.89
CA VAL A 105 9.99 16.62 -8.76
C VAL A 105 9.38 15.34 -8.19
N TYR A 106 8.89 15.40 -6.95
CA TYR A 106 8.01 14.37 -6.39
C TYR A 106 6.61 14.50 -7.03
N THR A 107 6.11 13.43 -7.63
CA THR A 107 4.74 13.40 -8.20
C THR A 107 3.95 12.23 -7.65
N GLY A 108 2.74 12.51 -7.14
CA GLY A 108 1.77 11.50 -6.71
C GLY A 108 1.93 11.02 -5.26
N LEU A 109 0.87 10.38 -4.73
CA LEU A 109 0.79 9.88 -3.36
C LEU A 109 1.66 8.63 -3.13
N PRO A 110 2.61 8.59 -2.19
CA PRO A 110 3.31 7.39 -1.72
C PRO A 110 2.41 6.16 -1.52
N ILE A 111 2.79 5.03 -2.12
CA ILE A 111 2.11 3.74 -1.95
C ILE A 111 2.13 3.33 -0.49
N THR A 112 3.23 3.63 0.22
CA THR A 112 3.36 3.48 1.67
C THR A 112 2.26 4.24 2.40
N ILE A 113 2.04 5.52 2.06
CA ILE A 113 0.99 6.36 2.66
C ILE A 113 -0.41 5.84 2.29
N ALA A 114 -0.64 5.50 1.02
CA ALA A 114 -1.92 4.96 0.57
C ALA A 114 -2.28 3.65 1.28
N GLY A 115 -1.32 2.72 1.39
CA GLY A 115 -1.49 1.45 2.09
C GLY A 115 -1.66 1.63 3.59
N CYS A 116 -0.94 2.55 4.23
CA CYS A 116 -1.11 2.87 5.65
C CYS A 116 -2.47 3.48 5.95
N LEU A 117 -2.90 4.46 5.16
CA LEU A 117 -4.21 5.09 5.33
C LEU A 117 -5.34 4.08 5.12
N LEU A 118 -5.17 3.16 4.18
CA LEU A 118 -6.12 2.07 3.97
C LEU A 118 -6.09 1.06 5.13
N ALA A 119 -4.92 0.70 5.65
CA ALA A 119 -4.83 -0.15 6.84
C ALA A 119 -5.51 0.48 8.06
N VAL A 120 -5.34 1.80 8.25
CA VAL A 120 -6.04 2.54 9.31
C VAL A 120 -7.55 2.50 9.10
N SER A 121 -8.05 2.73 7.88
CA SER A 121 -9.49 2.65 7.62
C SER A 121 -10.06 1.26 7.84
N LEU A 122 -9.28 0.19 7.56
CA LEU A 122 -9.65 -1.19 7.85
C LEU A 122 -9.68 -1.50 9.35
N ILE A 123 -8.79 -0.91 10.16
CA ILE A 123 -8.86 -0.99 11.63
C ILE A 123 -10.15 -0.33 12.12
N TYR A 124 -10.45 0.88 11.66
CA TYR A 124 -11.70 1.57 12.00
C TYR A 124 -12.92 0.74 11.60
N GLN A 125 -12.90 0.13 10.42
CA GLN A 125 -13.96 -0.75 9.94
C GLN A 125 -14.12 -2.03 10.77
N SER A 126 -13.06 -2.51 11.42
CA SER A 126 -13.08 -3.70 12.27
C SER A 126 -13.68 -3.44 13.64
N GLU A 127 -13.51 -2.23 14.17
CA GLU A 127 -14.03 -1.81 15.49
C GLU A 127 -15.40 -1.14 15.38
N TYR A 128 -15.62 -0.40 14.29
CA TYR A 128 -16.84 0.35 14.02
C TYR A 128 -17.48 -0.21 12.74
N ASN A 129 -18.78 -0.48 12.76
CA ASN A 129 -19.55 -0.93 11.60
C ASN A 129 -19.74 0.18 10.56
N VAL A 130 -18.64 0.66 9.99
CA VAL A 130 -18.61 1.68 8.95
C VAL A 130 -19.20 1.10 7.66
N HIS A 131 -19.80 1.94 6.81
CA HIS A 131 -20.35 1.45 5.55
C HIS A 131 -19.24 0.97 4.61
N PRO A 132 -19.36 -0.26 4.04
CA PRO A 132 -18.41 -0.82 3.07
C PRO A 132 -18.15 0.04 1.82
N HIS A 133 -19.08 0.92 1.46
CA HIS A 133 -18.91 1.85 0.34
C HIS A 133 -17.78 2.86 0.57
N SER A 134 -17.48 3.20 1.83
CA SER A 134 -16.45 4.17 2.18
C SER A 134 -15.04 3.67 1.83
N THR A 135 -14.75 2.40 2.13
CA THR A 135 -13.46 1.76 1.83
C THR A 135 -13.25 1.60 0.34
N ALA A 136 -14.30 1.17 -0.39
CA ALA A 136 -14.29 1.10 -1.85
C ALA A 136 -14.01 2.47 -2.50
N PHE A 137 -14.67 3.53 -2.04
CA PHE A 137 -14.42 4.89 -2.54
C PHE A 137 -12.99 5.35 -2.26
N MET A 138 -12.48 5.12 -1.05
CA MET A 138 -11.12 5.46 -0.64
C MET A 138 -10.07 4.73 -1.49
N MET A 139 -10.28 3.45 -1.81
CA MET A 139 -9.41 2.68 -2.72
C MET A 139 -9.32 3.30 -4.10
N LEU A 140 -10.46 3.69 -4.68
CA LEU A 140 -10.48 4.32 -6.00
C LEU A 140 -9.80 5.69 -6.00
N VAL A 141 -10.05 6.50 -4.97
CA VAL A 141 -9.38 7.80 -4.79
C VAL A 141 -7.87 7.63 -4.66
N PHE A 142 -7.39 6.69 -3.84
CA PHE A 142 -5.97 6.42 -3.68
C PHE A 142 -5.32 5.86 -4.95
N SER A 143 -6.02 4.99 -5.67
CA SER A 143 -5.56 4.48 -6.97
C SER A 143 -5.38 5.62 -7.96
N TYR A 144 -6.36 6.51 -8.05
CA TYR A 144 -6.27 7.72 -8.88
C TYR A 144 -5.11 8.63 -8.44
N LEU A 145 -4.95 8.90 -7.14
CA LEU A 145 -3.86 9.74 -6.60
C LEU A 145 -2.46 9.14 -6.79
N MET A 146 -2.35 7.80 -6.82
CA MET A 146 -1.08 7.11 -7.09
C MET A 146 -0.64 7.26 -8.56
N VAL A 147 -1.59 7.31 -9.49
CA VAL A 147 -1.32 7.53 -10.93
C VAL A 147 -1.22 9.03 -11.27
N SER A 148 -1.99 9.86 -10.57
CA SER A 148 -2.12 11.29 -10.86
C SER A 148 -0.79 12.03 -10.71
N GLN A 149 -0.49 12.87 -11.69
CA GLN A 149 0.76 13.62 -11.81
C GLN A 149 0.58 15.09 -11.44
N HIS A 150 -0.14 15.43 -10.37
CA HIS A 150 -0.26 16.85 -9.99
C HIS A 150 1.12 17.40 -9.60
N LYS A 151 1.73 18.13 -10.54
CA LYS A 151 3.02 18.81 -10.40
C LYS A 151 2.76 20.15 -9.72
N ILE A 152 3.07 20.25 -8.43
CA ILE A 152 3.12 21.57 -7.78
C ILE A 152 4.41 22.25 -8.25
N LYS A 153 4.26 23.32 -9.04
CA LYS A 153 5.35 24.18 -9.50
C LYS A 153 5.94 24.87 -8.26
N LYS A 154 7.25 24.75 -8.00
CA LYS A 154 7.94 25.60 -7.02
C LYS A 154 7.73 27.06 -7.45
N ILE A 155 7.12 27.87 -6.58
CA ILE A 155 7.26 29.34 -6.60
C ILE A 155 8.53 29.64 -5.79
#